data_AF-A0A3M6XKR4-F1
#
_entry.id   AF-A0A3M6XKR4-F1
#
_cell.length_a   1.000
_cell.length_b   1.000
_cell.length_c   1.000
_cell.angle_alpha   90.00
_cell.angle_beta   90.00
_cell.angle_gamma   90.00
#
_symmetry.space_group_name_H-M   'P 1'
#
loop_
_entity.id
_entity.type
_entity.pdbx_description
1 polymer ?
#
loop_
_entity_poly.entity_id
_entity_poly.type
_entity_poly.pdbx_seq_one_letter_code
_entity_poly.pdbx_strand_id
1 'polypeptide(L)'
;CSILGTTYTGQYEDTKAINDLLIQRNIDCPIHVDAASGGFVAPFVNPNLVWDFRLEKVVSINVSGHKYGLVYPGVGWCVWRDPEFLPKELIFNINYLGADQASFTLNFSRGASQVIGQYYQLIRLGRKGYRSIMLNLTRTADYLAAAVQKMGFQLMSQTRGQGLPLVAFHLNKAHGYKFDEFAIAHQLRQRGWVVPAYTMAPHAKQQKLMRVVVREDFSRSRCDALIADIKLAVDELKKVEAAGKLEQHQEHLRSHATRTGKHQNRMNQHYSDEKHSLQGKHGKTHGVC
;
A
#
# COMPACT_ATOMS: atom_id res chain seq x y z
N CYS A 1 15.94 -0.62 -7.58
CA CYS A 1 14.70 0.06 -7.20
C CYS A 1 14.57 0.00 -5.69
N SER A 2 14.17 1.09 -5.04
CA SER A 2 13.86 1.17 -3.61
C SER A 2 12.39 1.58 -3.44
N ILE A 3 11.68 1.04 -2.46
CA ILE A 3 10.25 1.30 -2.24
C ILE A 3 10.04 2.20 -1.03
N LEU A 4 9.52 3.42 -1.27
CA LEU A 4 9.12 4.33 -0.21
C LEU A 4 7.65 4.10 0.16
N GLY A 5 7.42 3.04 0.95
CA GLY A 5 6.12 2.68 1.47
C GLY A 5 5.61 1.38 0.87
N THR A 6 6.13 0.26 1.38
CA THR A 6 5.78 -1.08 0.90
C THR A 6 4.28 -1.34 1.01
N THR A 7 3.73 -2.05 0.03
CA THR A 7 2.30 -2.37 0.06
C THR A 7 1.96 -3.31 1.21
N TYR A 8 2.85 -4.25 1.56
CA TYR A 8 2.57 -5.23 2.63
C TYR A 8 2.47 -4.58 4.02
N THR A 9 3.47 -3.79 4.42
CA THR A 9 3.63 -3.30 5.80
C THR A 9 3.69 -1.79 5.92
N GLY A 10 3.71 -1.05 4.81
CA GLY A 10 3.80 0.41 4.79
C GLY A 10 5.19 0.95 5.13
N GLN A 11 6.19 0.08 5.22
CA GLN A 11 7.54 0.44 5.63
C GLN A 11 8.25 1.24 4.52
N TYR A 12 9.13 2.16 4.92
CA TYR A 12 10.08 2.79 4.02
C TYR A 12 11.34 1.95 3.92
N GLU A 13 11.72 1.53 2.71
CA GLU A 13 13.05 0.95 2.50
C GLU A 13 14.13 2.00 2.67
N ASP A 14 15.29 1.58 3.17
CA ASP A 14 16.41 2.47 3.48
C ASP A 14 17.17 2.85 2.20
N THR A 15 16.57 3.76 1.43
CA THR A 15 17.13 4.26 0.17
C THR A 15 18.50 4.90 0.38
N LYS A 16 18.72 5.55 1.54
CA LYS A 16 20.01 6.15 1.85
C LYS A 16 21.07 5.08 2.03
N ALA A 17 20.81 4.03 2.81
CA ALA A 17 21.77 2.95 2.98
C ALA A 17 22.10 2.25 1.64
N ILE A 18 21.10 2.05 0.77
CA ILE A 18 21.33 1.50 -0.58
C ILE A 18 22.25 2.43 -1.39
N ASN A 19 21.95 3.73 -1.41
CA ASN A 19 22.78 4.74 -2.07
C ASN A 19 24.23 4.70 -1.56
N ASP A 20 24.43 4.78 -0.24
CA ASP A 20 25.75 4.82 0.37
C ASP A 20 26.56 3.54 0.06
N LEU A 21 25.92 2.37 0.05
CA LEU A 21 26.56 1.10 -0.30
C LEU A 21 27.00 1.04 -1.77
N LEU A 22 26.21 1.59 -2.70
CA LEU A 22 26.58 1.65 -4.11
C LEU A 22 27.81 2.54 -4.32
N ILE A 23 27.86 3.68 -3.62
CA ILE A 23 29.00 4.60 -3.64
C ILE A 23 30.24 3.92 -3.06
N GLN A 24 30.12 3.37 -1.85
CA GLN A 24 31.23 2.71 -1.15
C GLN A 24 31.84 1.57 -1.97
N ARG A 25 31.00 0.82 -2.69
CA ARG A 25 31.44 -0.29 -3.55
C ARG A 25 31.83 0.13 -4.97
N ASN A 26 31.76 1.42 -5.29
CA ASN A 26 31.99 1.96 -6.62
C ASN A 26 31.16 1.23 -7.71
N ILE A 27 29.89 0.96 -7.41
CA ILE A 27 28.97 0.31 -8.33
C ILE A 27 28.19 1.39 -9.08
N ASP A 28 28.37 1.42 -10.40
CA ASP A 28 27.60 2.31 -11.27
C ASP A 28 26.21 1.73 -11.55
N CYS A 29 25.31 1.91 -10.59
CA CYS A 29 23.92 1.48 -10.70
C CYS A 29 22.99 2.61 -10.23
N PRO A 30 22.10 3.11 -11.10
CA PRO A 30 21.12 4.10 -10.70
C PRO A 30 20.00 3.50 -9.83
N ILE A 31 19.44 4.32 -8.96
CA ILE A 31 18.28 4.02 -8.13
C ILE A 31 17.06 4.73 -8.72
N HIS A 32 16.05 3.92 -9.05
CA HIS A 32 14.67 4.38 -9.12
C HIS A 32 14.00 4.22 -7.75
N VAL A 33 13.26 5.22 -7.29
CA VAL A 33 12.45 5.13 -6.07
C VAL A 33 10.98 5.02 -6.42
N ASP A 34 10.38 3.88 -6.08
CA ASP A 34 8.93 3.73 -6.10
C ASP A 34 8.33 4.39 -4.85
N ALA A 35 7.95 5.66 -5.01
CA ALA A 35 7.29 6.44 -3.99
C ALA A 35 5.79 6.57 -4.26
N ALA A 36 5.16 5.59 -4.90
CA ALA A 36 3.74 5.63 -5.28
C ALA A 36 2.83 6.13 -4.16
N SER A 37 3.04 5.63 -2.94
CA SER A 37 2.35 6.10 -1.73
C SER A 37 3.18 7.13 -0.96
N GLY A 38 4.45 6.84 -0.66
CA GLY A 38 5.25 7.63 0.27
C GLY A 38 5.63 9.03 -0.24
N GLY A 39 5.60 9.26 -1.55
CA GLY A 39 5.99 10.53 -2.15
C GLY A 39 5.12 11.72 -1.74
N PHE A 40 3.84 11.47 -1.39
CA PHE A 40 2.94 12.47 -0.81
C PHE A 40 2.76 12.32 0.72
N VAL A 41 3.59 11.52 1.39
CA VAL A 41 3.55 11.33 2.86
C VAL A 41 4.83 11.81 3.52
N ALA A 42 5.97 11.21 3.14
CA ALA A 42 7.25 11.43 3.81
C ALA A 42 7.67 12.92 3.83
N PRO A 43 7.55 13.71 2.73
CA PRO A 43 7.91 15.13 2.75
C PRO A 43 7.13 15.97 3.77
N PHE A 44 5.93 15.52 4.14
CA PHE A 44 5.04 16.27 5.02
C PHE A 44 5.07 15.79 6.46
N VAL A 45 5.37 14.52 6.70
CA VAL A 45 5.42 13.91 8.04
C VAL A 45 6.84 13.90 8.58
N ASN A 46 7.80 13.46 7.78
CA ASN A 46 9.22 13.32 8.13
C ASN A 46 10.13 13.98 7.07
N PRO A 47 10.17 15.33 7.01
CA PRO A 47 10.92 16.05 5.98
C PRO A 47 12.45 15.83 6.05
N ASN A 48 12.95 15.41 7.22
CA ASN A 48 14.36 15.14 7.44
C ASN A 48 14.80 13.76 6.91
N LEU A 49 13.86 12.87 6.59
CA LEU A 49 14.19 11.60 5.93
C LEU A 49 14.80 11.89 4.56
N VAL A 50 16.00 11.37 4.32
CA VAL A 50 16.71 11.51 3.04
C VAL A 50 16.43 10.28 2.19
N TRP A 51 15.62 10.43 1.14
CA TRP A 51 15.18 9.33 0.29
C TRP A 51 15.05 9.71 -1.20
N ASP A 52 15.03 11.01 -1.51
CA ASP A 52 14.72 11.56 -2.82
C ASP A 52 16.01 11.95 -3.59
N PHE A 53 15.90 12.89 -4.53
CA PHE A 53 17.01 13.39 -5.35
C PHE A 53 18.18 14.01 -4.56
N ARG A 54 18.07 14.18 -3.24
CA ARG A 54 19.24 14.49 -2.38
C ARG A 54 20.30 13.38 -2.40
N LEU A 55 19.95 12.14 -2.74
CA LEU A 55 20.86 10.99 -2.80
C LEU A 55 21.42 10.83 -4.20
N GLU A 56 22.74 10.89 -4.41
CA GLU A 56 23.32 10.99 -5.75
C GLU A 56 22.90 9.87 -6.73
N LYS A 57 22.67 8.64 -6.26
CA LYS A 57 22.26 7.54 -7.13
C LYS A 57 20.77 7.54 -7.47
N VAL A 58 19.94 8.36 -6.83
CA VAL A 58 18.50 8.45 -7.14
C VAL A 58 18.27 9.28 -8.40
N VAL A 59 17.97 8.62 -9.52
CA VAL A 59 17.84 9.29 -10.84
C VAL A 59 16.40 9.46 -11.29
N SER A 60 15.47 8.67 -10.75
CA SER A 60 14.04 8.82 -11.06
C SER A 60 13.15 8.41 -9.89
N ILE A 61 11.98 9.03 -9.79
CA ILE A 61 10.99 8.80 -8.73
C ILE A 61 9.59 8.81 -9.34
N ASN A 62 8.76 7.81 -9.03
CA ASN A 62 7.32 7.87 -9.31
C ASN A 62 6.50 8.13 -8.05
N VAL A 63 5.33 8.75 -8.22
CA VAL A 63 4.35 8.96 -7.15
C VAL A 63 2.93 8.92 -7.71
N SER A 64 1.98 8.31 -6.99
CA SER A 64 0.58 8.25 -7.40
C SER A 64 -0.21 9.41 -6.80
N GLY A 65 -0.65 10.35 -7.63
CA GLY A 65 -1.52 11.46 -7.19
C GLY A 65 -2.85 10.98 -6.61
N HIS A 66 -3.35 9.84 -7.11
CA HIS A 66 -4.58 9.24 -6.62
C HIS A 66 -4.44 8.37 -5.34
N LYS A 67 -3.24 8.31 -4.74
CA LYS A 67 -3.03 7.71 -3.42
C LYS A 67 -3.07 8.81 -2.36
N TYR A 68 -1.93 9.16 -1.79
CA TYR A 68 -1.81 10.26 -0.82
C TYR A 68 -1.70 11.64 -1.49
N GLY A 69 -1.71 11.72 -2.82
CA GLY A 69 -1.79 13.01 -3.54
C GLY A 69 -3.18 13.68 -3.49
N LEU A 70 -4.17 13.00 -2.91
CA LEU A 70 -5.53 13.49 -2.62
C LEU A 70 -6.37 13.79 -3.88
N VAL A 71 -6.17 13.03 -4.95
CA VAL A 71 -6.98 13.09 -6.17
C VAL A 71 -7.73 11.78 -6.36
N TYR A 72 -8.84 11.79 -7.08
CA TYR A 72 -9.50 10.55 -7.52
C TYR A 72 -8.63 9.75 -8.50
N PRO A 73 -8.89 8.42 -8.66
CA PRO A 73 -8.14 7.57 -9.58
C PRO A 73 -7.98 8.14 -10.99
N GLY A 74 -6.76 8.03 -11.55
CA GLY A 74 -6.45 8.46 -12.91
C GLY A 74 -5.22 9.36 -13.10
N VAL A 75 -4.46 9.66 -12.04
CA VAL A 75 -3.22 10.47 -12.14
C VAL A 75 -2.05 9.89 -11.35
N GLY A 76 -0.87 9.90 -11.97
CA GLY A 76 0.42 9.56 -11.40
C GLY A 76 1.51 10.41 -12.06
N TRP A 77 2.66 10.48 -11.41
CA TRP A 77 3.79 11.32 -11.80
C TRP A 77 5.05 10.46 -11.80
N CYS A 78 5.93 10.70 -12.77
CA CYS A 78 7.29 10.20 -12.76
C CYS A 78 8.21 11.36 -13.11
N VAL A 79 9.28 11.53 -12.33
CA VAL A 79 10.24 12.62 -12.47
C VAL A 79 11.62 12.02 -12.60
N TRP A 80 12.39 12.51 -13.57
CA TRP A 80 13.81 12.22 -13.72
C TRP A 80 14.62 13.38 -13.18
N ARG A 81 15.79 13.07 -12.61
CA ARG A 81 16.73 14.06 -12.09
C ARG A 81 17.23 14.99 -13.19
N ASP A 82 17.65 14.39 -14.31
CA ASP A 82 18.30 15.08 -15.42
C ASP A 82 17.87 14.41 -16.74
N PRO A 83 17.76 15.17 -17.85
CA PRO A 83 17.47 14.62 -19.18
C PRO A 83 18.40 13.49 -19.63
N GLU A 84 19.64 13.42 -19.15
CA GLU A 84 20.58 12.33 -19.49
C GLU A 84 20.05 10.95 -19.10
N PHE A 85 19.21 10.87 -18.07
CA PHE A 85 18.62 9.62 -17.57
C PHE A 85 17.32 9.22 -18.30
N LEU A 86 16.88 9.99 -19.29
CA LEU A 86 15.75 9.67 -20.15
C LEU A 86 16.22 9.53 -21.61
N PRO A 87 16.45 8.30 -22.09
CA PRO A 87 16.92 8.07 -23.45
C PRO A 87 16.02 8.74 -24.50
N LYS A 88 16.63 9.50 -25.42
CA LYS A 88 15.92 10.35 -26.38
C LYS A 88 15.05 9.56 -27.34
N GLU A 89 15.42 8.32 -27.65
CA GLU A 89 14.68 7.38 -28.48
C GLU A 89 13.33 6.96 -27.87
N LEU A 90 13.13 7.17 -26.57
CA LEU A 90 11.85 6.95 -25.91
C LEU A 90 10.91 8.16 -26.02
N ILE A 91 11.42 9.32 -26.43
CA ILE A 91 10.67 10.57 -26.51
C ILE A 91 10.11 10.73 -27.92
N PHE A 92 8.79 10.89 -28.01
CA PHE A 92 8.10 11.20 -29.25
C PHE A 92 7.88 12.72 -29.34
N ASN A 93 8.52 13.36 -30.31
CA ASN A 93 8.26 14.77 -30.60
C ASN A 93 7.07 14.87 -31.55
N ILE A 94 5.96 15.42 -31.04
CA ILE A 94 4.73 15.62 -31.80
C ILE A 94 4.60 17.11 -32.10
N ASN A 95 4.41 17.46 -33.37
CA ASN A 95 4.07 18.83 -33.75
C ASN A 95 2.57 19.06 -33.52
N TYR A 96 2.20 19.42 -32.30
CA TYR A 96 0.81 19.67 -31.92
C TYR A 96 0.56 21.18 -31.91
N LEU A 97 -0.31 21.65 -32.81
CA LEU A 97 -0.68 23.06 -32.98
C LEU A 97 0.47 24.01 -33.38
N GLY A 98 1.50 23.51 -34.08
CA GLY A 98 2.59 24.33 -34.62
C GLY A 98 3.78 24.50 -33.68
N ALA A 99 3.81 23.79 -32.54
CA ALA A 99 4.93 23.75 -31.62
C ALA A 99 5.34 22.30 -31.32
N ASP A 100 6.65 22.06 -31.19
CA ASP A 100 7.18 20.76 -30.81
C ASP A 100 6.82 20.46 -29.34
N GLN A 101 6.08 19.38 -29.14
CA GLN A 101 5.80 18.82 -27.81
C GLN A 101 6.48 17.47 -27.66
N ALA A 102 7.40 17.38 -26.71
CA ALA A 102 8.01 16.13 -26.30
C ALA A 102 7.00 15.32 -25.46
N SER A 103 6.64 14.13 -25.92
CA SER A 103 5.77 13.21 -25.20
C SER A 103 6.54 11.95 -24.81
N PHE A 104 6.44 11.58 -23.54
CA PHE A 104 6.89 10.31 -23.01
C PHE A 104 5.76 9.64 -22.23
N THR A 105 4.84 9.01 -22.97
CA THR A 105 3.67 8.34 -22.39
C THR A 105 3.37 7.04 -23.15
N LEU A 106 2.92 6.01 -22.42
CA LEU A 106 2.38 4.79 -23.03
C LEU A 106 0.94 4.98 -23.53
N ASN A 107 0.19 5.86 -22.88
CA ASN A 107 -1.19 6.19 -23.25
C ASN A 107 -1.21 7.42 -24.15
N PHE A 108 -2.21 7.48 -25.04
CA PHE A 108 -2.48 8.64 -25.88
C PHE A 108 -3.64 9.46 -25.29
N SER A 109 -4.81 9.46 -25.95
CA SER A 109 -6.00 10.19 -25.50
C SER A 109 -6.47 9.74 -24.12
N ARG A 110 -6.58 10.69 -23.18
CA ARG A 110 -7.11 10.48 -21.82
C ARG A 110 -7.69 11.78 -21.27
N GLY A 111 -8.57 11.66 -20.26
CA GLY A 111 -9.13 12.82 -19.57
C GLY A 111 -8.05 13.62 -18.82
N ALA A 112 -8.14 14.95 -18.86
CA ALA A 112 -7.25 15.86 -18.14
C ALA A 112 -7.75 16.22 -16.73
N SER A 113 -8.97 15.79 -16.37
CA SER A 113 -9.64 16.18 -15.12
C SER A 113 -8.82 15.90 -13.87
N GLN A 114 -8.11 14.77 -13.81
CA GLN A 114 -7.29 14.40 -12.65
C GLN A 114 -5.98 15.20 -12.58
N VAL A 115 -5.43 15.64 -13.71
CA VAL A 115 -4.27 16.56 -13.72
C VAL A 115 -4.69 17.92 -13.17
N ILE A 116 -5.85 18.43 -13.62
CA ILE A 116 -6.46 19.67 -13.10
C ILE A 116 -6.77 19.52 -11.60
N GLY A 117 -7.35 18.38 -11.20
CA GLY A 117 -7.63 18.06 -9.80
C GLY A 117 -6.37 18.03 -8.94
N GLN A 118 -5.27 17.48 -9.44
CA GLN A 118 -3.99 17.52 -8.73
C GLN A 118 -3.50 18.95 -8.56
N TYR A 119 -3.54 19.77 -9.62
CA TYR A 119 -3.13 21.16 -9.55
C TYR A 119 -3.97 21.95 -8.54
N TYR A 120 -5.29 21.76 -8.54
CA TYR A 120 -6.20 22.32 -7.54
C TYR A 120 -5.76 21.95 -6.11
N GLN A 121 -5.51 20.68 -5.82
CA GLN A 121 -5.10 20.26 -4.47
C GLN A 121 -3.77 20.89 -4.05
N LEU A 122 -2.80 20.99 -4.97
CA LEU A 122 -1.50 21.63 -4.72
C LEU A 122 -1.65 23.10 -4.34
N ILE A 123 -2.43 23.88 -5.10
CA ILE A 123 -2.61 25.32 -4.83
C ILE A 123 -3.56 25.60 -3.66
N ARG A 124 -4.58 24.76 -3.46
CA ARG A 124 -5.58 24.91 -2.40
C ARG A 124 -5.02 24.59 -1.02
N LEU A 125 -4.28 23.50 -0.91
CA LEU A 125 -3.76 23.02 0.36
C LEU A 125 -2.36 23.60 0.65
N GLY A 126 -1.52 23.69 -0.38
CA GLY A 126 -0.11 23.98 -0.23
C GLY A 126 0.60 23.01 0.73
N ARG A 127 1.85 23.33 1.10
CA ARG A 127 2.61 22.50 2.04
C ARG A 127 1.94 22.35 3.40
N LYS A 128 1.31 23.42 3.90
CA LYS A 128 0.64 23.45 5.20
C LYS A 128 -0.57 22.51 5.25
N GLY A 129 -1.42 22.54 4.22
CA GLY A 129 -2.61 21.70 4.14
C GLY A 129 -2.25 20.21 4.04
N TYR A 130 -1.34 19.85 3.12
CA TYR A 130 -0.85 18.47 3.03
C TYR A 130 -0.22 17.99 4.34
N ARG A 131 0.61 18.82 5.00
CA ARG A 131 1.16 18.49 6.33
C ARG A 131 0.10 18.27 7.39
N SER A 132 -0.91 19.13 7.47
CA SER A 132 -2.01 18.96 8.41
C SER A 132 -2.74 17.62 8.20
N ILE A 133 -3.08 17.31 6.95
CA ILE A 133 -3.77 16.08 6.58
C ILE A 133 -2.91 14.86 6.90
N MET A 134 -1.67 14.80 6.41
CA MET A 134 -0.81 13.62 6.61
C MET A 134 -0.50 13.37 8.07
N LEU A 135 -0.25 14.40 8.89
CA LEU A 135 -0.10 14.24 10.34
C LEU A 135 -1.37 13.73 11.01
N ASN A 136 -2.56 14.15 10.54
CA ASN A 136 -3.82 13.62 11.04
C ASN A 136 -3.98 12.13 10.71
N LEU A 137 -3.63 11.71 9.49
CA LEU A 137 -3.67 10.30 9.10
C LEU A 137 -2.69 9.46 9.93
N THR A 138 -1.48 9.96 10.14
CA THR A 138 -0.47 9.30 11.00
C THR A 138 -0.98 9.13 12.43
N ARG A 139 -1.55 10.18 13.04
CA ARG A 139 -2.11 10.08 14.40
C ARG A 139 -3.27 9.09 14.50
N THR A 140 -4.15 9.05 13.50
CA THR A 140 -5.26 8.09 13.46
C THR A 140 -4.74 6.66 13.28
N ALA A 141 -3.73 6.45 12.44
CA ALA A 141 -3.08 5.15 12.29
C ALA A 141 -2.39 4.70 13.59
N ASP A 142 -1.67 5.60 14.27
CA ASP A 142 -1.02 5.31 15.56
C ASP A 142 -2.05 4.97 16.65
N TYR A 143 -3.20 5.66 16.66
CA TYR A 143 -4.30 5.35 17.56
C TYR A 143 -4.88 3.95 17.31
N LEU A 144 -5.16 3.61 16.05
CA LEU A 144 -5.61 2.27 15.68
C LEU A 144 -4.58 1.20 16.04
N ALA A 145 -3.30 1.46 15.77
CA ALA A 145 -2.20 0.56 16.10
C ALA A 145 -2.13 0.25 17.60
N ALA A 146 -2.23 1.29 18.44
CA ALA A 146 -2.27 1.12 19.89
C ALA A 146 -3.51 0.33 20.35
N ALA A 147 -4.66 0.54 19.73
CA ALA A 147 -5.89 -0.19 20.07
C ALA A 147 -5.79 -1.69 19.72
N VAL A 148 -5.30 -2.04 18.53
CA VAL A 148 -5.14 -3.46 18.15
C VAL A 148 -4.04 -4.15 18.97
N GLN A 149 -2.96 -3.44 19.35
CA GLN A 149 -1.97 -4.00 20.28
C GLN A 149 -2.58 -4.33 21.64
N LYS A 150 -3.42 -3.45 22.19
CA LYS A 150 -4.14 -3.70 23.46
C LYS A 150 -5.10 -4.91 23.37
N MET A 151 -5.57 -5.25 22.18
CA MET A 151 -6.38 -6.46 21.93
C MET A 151 -5.54 -7.74 21.80
N GLY A 152 -4.21 -7.64 21.84
CA GLY A 152 -3.30 -8.78 21.75
C GLY A 152 -2.82 -9.12 20.34
N PHE A 153 -3.03 -8.24 19.36
CA PHE A 153 -2.41 -8.37 18.03
C PHE A 153 -0.95 -7.91 18.04
N GLN A 154 -0.15 -8.49 17.15
CA GLN A 154 1.23 -8.07 16.91
C GLN A 154 1.29 -7.16 15.68
N LEU A 155 1.96 -6.01 15.82
CA LEU A 155 2.13 -5.06 14.71
C LEU A 155 3.26 -5.50 13.78
N MET A 156 3.06 -5.24 12.49
CA MET A 156 4.06 -5.39 11.43
C MET A 156 4.40 -4.05 10.75
N SER A 157 3.52 -3.05 10.88
CA SER A 157 3.78 -1.70 10.37
C SER A 157 4.54 -0.85 11.36
N GLN A 158 5.35 0.08 10.84
CA GLN A 158 5.96 1.14 11.65
C GLN A 158 4.91 2.16 12.10
N THR A 159 5.21 2.88 13.19
CA THR A 159 4.33 3.92 13.78
C THR A 159 5.05 5.27 13.82
N ARG A 160 4.36 6.32 14.28
CA ARG A 160 4.97 7.64 14.57
C ARG A 160 5.65 8.27 13.35
N GLY A 161 5.06 8.06 12.17
CA GLY A 161 5.53 8.65 10.91
C GLY A 161 6.79 8.02 10.32
N GLN A 162 7.23 6.86 10.82
CA GLN A 162 8.34 6.07 10.26
C GLN A 162 7.90 5.13 9.12
N GLY A 163 6.66 5.27 8.65
CA GLY A 163 6.06 4.52 7.57
C GLY A 163 4.77 5.21 7.09
N LEU A 164 4.09 4.59 6.14
CA LEU A 164 2.78 5.04 5.66
C LEU A 164 1.73 5.04 6.80
N PRO A 165 0.72 5.91 6.76
CA PRO A 165 -0.39 5.89 7.71
C PRO A 165 -1.32 4.69 7.40
N LEU A 166 -0.87 3.51 7.83
CA LEU A 166 -1.58 2.26 7.76
C LEU A 166 -1.19 1.39 8.96
N VAL A 167 -2.04 0.41 9.28
CA VAL A 167 -1.79 -0.55 10.35
C VAL A 167 -1.81 -1.94 9.74
N ALA A 168 -0.64 -2.59 9.71
CA ALA A 168 -0.49 -3.99 9.36
C ALA A 168 -0.28 -4.78 10.66
N PHE A 169 -1.08 -5.81 10.90
CA PHE A 169 -1.07 -6.55 12.15
C PHE A 169 -1.51 -8.00 11.94
N HIS A 170 -1.11 -8.88 12.84
CA HIS A 170 -1.45 -10.31 12.80
C HIS A 170 -1.76 -10.85 14.19
N LEU A 171 -2.38 -12.03 14.24
CA LEU A 171 -2.68 -12.71 15.50
C LEU A 171 -1.38 -13.17 16.18
N ASN A 172 -1.30 -12.97 17.49
CA ASN A 172 -0.21 -13.51 18.29
C ASN A 172 -0.38 -15.03 18.41
N LYS A 173 0.53 -15.80 17.79
CA LYS A 173 0.51 -17.27 17.82
C LYS A 173 0.59 -17.83 19.25
N ALA A 174 1.19 -17.10 20.18
CA ALA A 174 1.29 -17.51 21.58
C ALA A 174 -0.08 -17.64 22.27
N HIS A 175 -1.13 -17.02 21.74
CA HIS A 175 -2.48 -17.11 22.32
C HIS A 175 -3.25 -18.37 21.90
N GLY A 176 -2.70 -19.18 20.97
CA GLY A 176 -3.26 -20.50 20.63
C GLY A 176 -4.63 -20.49 19.95
N TYR A 177 -5.01 -19.40 19.28
CA TYR A 177 -6.29 -19.31 18.56
C TYR A 177 -6.42 -20.39 17.48
N LYS A 178 -7.59 -21.03 17.39
CA LYS A 178 -7.95 -21.96 16.30
C LYS A 178 -8.53 -21.28 15.06
N PHE A 179 -8.74 -19.96 15.10
CA PHE A 179 -9.11 -19.14 13.95
C PHE A 179 -7.94 -18.28 13.49
N ASP A 180 -8.02 -17.77 12.25
CA ASP A 180 -6.98 -16.95 11.63
C ASP A 180 -7.49 -15.56 11.21
N GLU A 181 -6.60 -14.77 10.61
CA GLU A 181 -6.89 -13.42 10.11
C GLU A 181 -8.01 -13.39 9.07
N PHE A 182 -8.20 -14.47 8.29
CA PHE A 182 -9.26 -14.55 7.28
C PHE A 182 -10.64 -14.70 7.94
N ALA A 183 -10.73 -15.44 9.05
CA ALA A 183 -11.96 -15.54 9.82
C ALA A 183 -12.39 -14.16 10.39
N ILE A 184 -11.43 -13.38 10.90
CA ILE A 184 -11.69 -12.03 11.41
C ILE A 184 -12.13 -11.09 10.27
N ALA A 185 -11.41 -11.10 9.15
CA ALA A 185 -11.76 -10.32 7.97
C ALA A 185 -13.18 -10.62 7.47
N HIS A 186 -13.59 -11.90 7.53
CA HIS A 186 -14.94 -12.30 7.18
C HIS A 186 -15.99 -11.75 8.16
N GLN A 187 -15.77 -11.86 9.48
CA GLN A 187 -16.68 -11.29 10.48
C GLN A 187 -16.85 -9.77 10.30
N LEU A 188 -15.75 -9.06 10.05
CA LEU A 188 -15.79 -7.63 9.74
C LEU A 188 -16.58 -7.33 8.46
N ARG A 189 -16.51 -8.20 7.45
CA ARG A 189 -17.25 -8.04 6.19
C ARG A 189 -18.76 -8.09 6.38
N GLN A 190 -19.26 -8.90 7.32
CA GLN A 190 -20.69 -8.95 7.66
C GLN A 190 -21.21 -7.61 8.20
N ARG A 191 -20.31 -6.76 8.71
CA ARG A 191 -20.61 -5.42 9.22
C ARG A 191 -20.23 -4.30 8.23
N GLY A 192 -19.96 -4.67 6.97
CA GLY A 192 -19.67 -3.73 5.88
C GLY A 192 -18.20 -3.32 5.75
N TRP A 193 -17.31 -3.76 6.65
CA TRP A 193 -15.90 -3.42 6.57
C TRP A 193 -15.16 -4.24 5.52
N VAL A 194 -14.22 -3.60 4.83
CA VAL A 194 -13.32 -4.27 3.87
C VAL A 194 -11.91 -4.21 4.42
N VAL A 195 -11.60 -5.10 5.36
CA VAL A 195 -10.26 -5.26 5.91
C VAL A 195 -9.62 -6.51 5.31
N PRO A 196 -8.70 -6.37 4.34
CA PRO A 196 -8.10 -7.53 3.69
C PRO A 196 -7.20 -8.29 4.67
N ALA A 197 -7.31 -9.62 4.62
CA ALA A 197 -6.33 -10.55 5.16
C ALA A 197 -5.56 -11.20 4.00
N TYR A 198 -4.23 -11.32 4.12
CA TYR A 198 -3.39 -11.96 3.10
C TYR A 198 -2.10 -12.53 3.69
N THR A 199 -1.48 -13.44 2.93
CA THR A 199 -0.22 -14.07 3.30
C THR A 199 0.97 -13.27 2.76
N MET A 200 1.98 -13.04 3.60
CA MET A 200 3.25 -12.39 3.26
C MET A 200 4.00 -13.09 2.12
N ALA A 201 5.02 -12.41 1.57
CA ALA A 201 5.88 -12.92 0.50
C ALA A 201 6.37 -14.37 0.74
N PRO A 202 6.65 -15.16 -0.32
CA PRO A 202 6.89 -16.60 -0.22
C PRO A 202 7.88 -17.06 0.86
N HIS A 203 8.93 -16.27 1.12
CA HIS A 203 9.98 -16.60 2.11
C HIS A 203 9.69 -16.08 3.53
N ALA A 204 8.52 -15.50 3.78
CA ALA A 204 8.11 -14.97 5.09
C ALA A 204 7.28 -15.99 5.91
N LYS A 205 7.63 -17.28 5.82
CA LYS A 205 7.03 -18.38 6.61
C LYS A 205 5.49 -18.43 6.56
N GLN A 206 4.90 -18.06 5.42
CA GLN A 206 3.45 -17.97 5.22
C GLN A 206 2.71 -17.17 6.31
N GLN A 207 3.36 -16.15 6.87
CA GLN A 207 2.72 -15.30 7.87
C GLN A 207 1.51 -14.59 7.26
N LYS A 208 0.36 -14.75 7.90
CA LYS A 208 -0.88 -14.08 7.55
C LYS A 208 -0.92 -12.74 8.28
N LEU A 209 -1.53 -11.73 7.68
CA LEU A 209 -1.77 -10.44 8.32
C LEU A 209 -3.06 -9.82 7.81
N MET A 210 -3.53 -8.84 8.57
CA MET A 210 -4.57 -7.89 8.19
C MET A 210 -3.94 -6.52 7.97
N ARG A 211 -4.51 -5.73 7.06
CA ARG A 211 -4.04 -4.37 6.79
C ARG A 211 -5.19 -3.37 6.71
N VAL A 212 -5.11 -2.30 7.50
CA VAL A 212 -6.01 -1.15 7.44
C VAL A 212 -5.23 0.06 6.95
N VAL A 213 -5.60 0.60 5.77
CA VAL A 213 -4.99 1.82 5.23
C VAL A 213 -5.82 3.02 5.67
N VAL A 214 -5.19 4.00 6.30
CA VAL A 214 -5.84 5.22 6.77
C VAL A 214 -5.73 6.28 5.68
N ARG A 215 -6.88 6.72 5.17
CA ARG A 215 -7.03 7.75 4.12
C ARG A 215 -7.72 8.98 4.68
N GLU A 216 -7.76 10.07 3.90
CA GLU A 216 -8.39 11.35 4.27
C GLU A 216 -9.81 11.21 4.84
N ASP A 217 -10.62 10.33 4.26
CA ASP A 217 -12.02 10.08 4.63
C ASP A 217 -12.19 9.20 5.89
N PHE A 218 -11.10 8.68 6.46
CA PHE A 218 -11.12 7.82 7.64
C PHE A 218 -11.00 8.62 8.93
N SER A 219 -12.13 9.17 9.37
CA SER A 219 -12.22 9.98 10.59
C SER A 219 -11.96 9.19 11.88
N ARG A 220 -11.70 9.90 12.98
CA ARG A 220 -11.52 9.29 14.30
C ARG A 220 -12.73 8.46 14.74
N SER A 221 -13.94 8.94 14.49
CA SER A 221 -15.18 8.20 14.78
C SER A 221 -15.30 6.90 13.96
N ARG A 222 -14.93 6.91 12.67
CA ARG A 222 -14.86 5.67 11.86
C ARG A 222 -13.80 4.71 12.40
N CYS A 223 -12.68 5.24 12.91
CA CYS A 223 -11.67 4.45 13.57
C CYS A 223 -12.20 3.79 14.86
N ASP A 224 -12.94 4.52 15.69
CA ASP A 224 -13.55 3.97 16.91
C ASP A 224 -14.57 2.88 16.58
N ALA A 225 -15.40 3.08 15.56
CA ALA A 225 -16.35 2.08 15.08
C ALA A 225 -15.63 0.81 14.59
N LEU A 226 -14.55 0.95 13.82
CA LEU A 226 -13.74 -0.19 13.38
C LEU A 226 -13.10 -0.93 14.57
N ILE A 227 -12.56 -0.20 15.54
CA ILE A 227 -11.96 -0.79 16.76
C ILE A 227 -13.01 -1.61 17.53
N ALA A 228 -14.21 -1.07 17.72
CA ALA A 228 -15.31 -1.77 18.37
C ALA A 228 -15.69 -3.06 17.61
N ASP A 229 -15.80 -2.97 16.29
CA ASP A 229 -16.16 -4.11 15.44
C ASP A 229 -15.05 -5.18 15.35
N ILE A 230 -13.77 -4.79 15.39
CA ILE A 230 -12.65 -5.74 15.52
C ILE A 230 -12.75 -6.51 16.84
N LYS A 231 -13.02 -5.80 17.94
CA LYS A 231 -13.17 -6.43 19.25
C LYS A 231 -14.34 -7.42 19.26
N LEU A 232 -15.50 -7.01 18.75
CA LEU A 232 -16.68 -7.87 18.63
C LEU A 232 -16.39 -9.11 17.75
N ALA A 233 -15.73 -8.93 16.60
CA ALA A 233 -15.37 -10.04 15.72
C ALA A 233 -14.48 -11.08 16.43
N VAL A 234 -13.48 -10.63 17.19
CA VAL A 234 -12.61 -11.53 17.96
C VAL A 234 -13.37 -12.22 19.08
N ASP A 235 -14.23 -11.50 19.81
CA ASP A 235 -15.00 -12.07 20.93
C ASP A 235 -16.02 -13.11 20.45
N GLU A 236 -16.69 -12.87 19.31
CA GLU A 236 -17.59 -13.86 18.70
C GLU A 236 -16.84 -15.11 18.22
N LEU A 237 -15.68 -14.94 17.57
CA LEU A 237 -14.87 -16.09 17.15
C LEU A 237 -14.37 -16.92 18.34
N LYS A 238 -14.01 -16.28 19.46
CA LYS A 238 -13.65 -16.98 20.71
C LYS A 238 -14.84 -17.77 21.28
N LYS A 239 -16.06 -17.24 21.23
CA LYS A 239 -17.28 -17.98 21.66
C LYS A 239 -17.55 -19.19 20.77
N VAL A 240 -17.44 -19.03 19.46
CA VAL A 240 -17.61 -20.12 18.48
C VAL A 240 -16.55 -21.21 18.69
N GLU A 241 -15.32 -20.81 18.96
CA GLU A 241 -14.21 -21.70 19.32
C GLU A 241 -14.48 -22.48 20.61
N ALA A 242 -14.89 -21.80 21.68
CA ALA A 242 -15.22 -22.43 22.96
C ALA A 242 -16.40 -23.41 22.84
N ALA A 243 -17.35 -23.14 21.95
CA ALA A 243 -18.46 -24.04 21.65
C ALA A 243 -18.08 -25.24 20.76
N GLY A 244 -16.84 -25.32 20.26
CA GLY A 244 -16.39 -26.37 19.36
C GLY A 244 -17.01 -26.30 17.95
N LYS A 245 -17.61 -25.18 17.56
CA LYS A 245 -18.38 -25.03 16.31
C LYS A 245 -17.63 -24.29 15.21
N LEU A 246 -16.31 -24.16 15.31
CA LEU A 246 -15.50 -23.46 14.31
C LEU A 246 -15.59 -24.08 12.92
N GLU A 247 -15.57 -25.41 12.81
CA GLU A 247 -15.67 -26.10 11.51
C GLU A 247 -17.05 -25.89 10.88
N GLN A 248 -18.12 -26.08 11.66
CA GLN A 248 -19.49 -25.82 11.22
C GLN A 248 -19.70 -24.36 10.80
N HIS A 249 -19.10 -23.42 11.55
CA HIS A 249 -19.10 -22.00 11.19
C HIS A 249 -18.37 -21.79 9.87
N GLN A 250 -17.16 -22.31 9.71
CA GLN A 250 -16.39 -22.21 8.46
C GLN A 250 -17.11 -22.86 7.26
N GLU A 251 -17.79 -23.99 7.44
CA GLU A 251 -18.60 -24.63 6.41
C GLU A 251 -19.83 -23.79 6.05
N HIS A 252 -20.55 -23.27 7.04
CA HIS A 252 -21.67 -22.35 6.83
C HIS A 252 -21.21 -21.09 6.08
N LEU A 253 -20.03 -20.56 6.42
CA LEU A 253 -19.44 -19.43 5.69
C LEU A 253 -19.10 -19.80 4.24
N ARG A 254 -18.60 -21.00 3.97
CA ARG A 254 -18.30 -21.47 2.60
C ARG A 254 -19.57 -21.67 1.78
N SER A 255 -20.67 -22.11 2.39
CA SER A 255 -21.94 -22.36 1.70
C SER A 255 -22.79 -21.09 1.50
N HIS A 256 -22.72 -20.13 2.43
CA HIS A 256 -23.50 -18.88 2.41
C HIS A 256 -22.70 -17.62 2.06
N ALA A 257 -21.40 -17.73 1.77
CA ALA A 257 -20.67 -16.65 1.12
C ALA A 257 -21.43 -16.24 -0.15
N THR A 258 -22.00 -15.03 -0.13
CA THR A 258 -22.69 -14.44 -1.27
C THR A 258 -21.80 -14.58 -2.51
N ARG A 259 -22.40 -14.95 -3.64
CA ARG A 259 -21.78 -15.15 -4.97
C ARG A 259 -21.10 -13.89 -5.54
N THR A 260 -20.74 -12.90 -4.72
CA THR A 260 -19.98 -11.70 -5.10
C THR A 260 -18.47 -11.89 -5.05
N GLY A 261 -18.02 -13.14 -4.90
CA GLY A 261 -16.62 -13.57 -5.06
C GLY A 261 -16.44 -14.76 -5.99
N LYS A 262 -17.42 -15.09 -6.86
CA LYS A 262 -17.16 -15.92 -8.05
C LYS A 262 -16.56 -15.09 -9.19
N HIS A 263 -15.72 -14.10 -8.88
CA HIS A 263 -14.43 -14.20 -9.53
C HIS A 263 -13.80 -15.45 -8.95
N GLN A 264 -14.07 -16.60 -9.61
CA GLN A 264 -12.96 -17.52 -9.80
C GLN A 264 -11.78 -16.60 -10.09
N ASN A 265 -10.75 -16.68 -9.26
CA ASN A 265 -9.43 -16.60 -9.83
C ASN A 265 -9.44 -17.55 -11.04
N ARG A 266 -9.91 -17.08 -12.20
CA ARG A 266 -9.20 -17.31 -13.44
C ARG A 266 -7.89 -16.54 -13.25
N MET A 267 -7.09 -17.00 -12.27
CA MET A 267 -5.66 -16.97 -12.38
C MET A 267 -5.44 -17.51 -13.77
N ASN A 268 -4.80 -16.71 -14.61
CA ASN A 268 -4.51 -17.12 -15.97
C ASN A 268 -3.69 -18.40 -15.86
N GLN A 269 -4.32 -19.57 -16.03
CA GLN A 269 -3.68 -20.88 -15.93
C GLN A 269 -2.70 -21.08 -17.09
N HIS A 270 -2.77 -20.22 -18.10
CA HIS A 270 -1.87 -20.19 -19.24
C HIS A 270 -0.38 -20.13 -18.84
N TYR A 271 -0.08 -19.63 -17.64
CA TYR A 271 1.27 -19.50 -17.08
C TYR A 271 1.48 -20.27 -15.77
N SER A 272 0.56 -21.19 -15.39
CA SER A 272 0.72 -21.98 -14.16
C SER A 272 1.94 -22.88 -14.19
N ASP A 273 2.35 -23.30 -15.39
CA ASP A 273 3.44 -24.26 -15.60
C ASP A 273 4.80 -23.57 -15.81
N GLU A 274 4.82 -22.23 -15.79
CA GLU A 274 6.03 -21.46 -16.00
C GLU A 274 6.93 -21.46 -14.77
N LYS A 275 8.08 -22.14 -14.88
CA LYS A 275 9.07 -22.22 -13.81
C LYS A 275 9.80 -20.90 -13.51
N HIS A 276 9.57 -19.83 -14.28
CA HIS A 276 10.31 -18.56 -14.14
C HIS A 276 9.47 -17.45 -13.48
N SER A 277 8.13 -17.53 -13.51
CA SER A 277 7.26 -16.51 -12.91
C SER A 277 6.98 -16.79 -11.43
N LEU A 278 6.74 -15.73 -10.64
CA LEU A 278 6.27 -15.86 -9.24
C LEU A 278 4.92 -16.60 -9.17
N GLN A 279 4.12 -16.52 -10.24
CA GLN A 279 2.85 -17.21 -10.35
C GLN A 279 3.07 -18.73 -10.48
N GLY A 280 3.97 -19.18 -11.36
CA GLY A 280 4.24 -20.62 -11.52
C GLY A 280 5.03 -21.24 -10.37
N LYS A 281 5.87 -20.46 -9.65
CA LYS A 281 6.58 -20.97 -8.46
C LYS A 281 5.76 -20.92 -7.17
N HIS A 282 4.93 -19.90 -6.99
CA HIS A 282 4.33 -19.60 -5.68
C HIS A 282 2.83 -19.28 -5.73
N GLY A 283 2.19 -19.36 -6.90
CA GLY A 283 0.76 -19.04 -7.06
C GLY A 283 0.43 -17.57 -6.83
N LYS A 284 1.42 -16.67 -6.86
CA LYS A 284 1.25 -15.23 -6.59
C LYS A 284 1.49 -14.40 -7.84
N THR A 285 0.60 -13.46 -8.12
CA THR A 285 0.83 -12.38 -9.09
C THR A 285 1.32 -11.14 -8.34
N HIS A 286 2.29 -10.41 -8.90
CA HIS A 286 2.44 -9.02 -8.49
C HIS A 286 1.22 -8.27 -9.03
N GLY A 287 0.45 -7.65 -8.14
CA GLY A 287 -0.40 -6.55 -8.56
C GLY A 287 0.53 -5.42 -8.98
N VAL A 288 0.65 -5.19 -10.29
CA VAL A 288 1.09 -3.90 -10.80
C VAL A 288 0.01 -2.91 -10.35
N CYS A 289 0.41 -1.88 -9.60
CA CYS A 289 -0.50 -0.78 -9.22
C CYS A 289 -1.03 -0.07 -10.46
#